data_AF-A0ABD5WKE3-F1
#
_entry.id   AF-A0ABD5WKE3-F1
#
_cell.length_a   1.000
_cell.length_b   1.000
_cell.length_c   1.000
_cell.angle_alpha   90.00
_cell.angle_beta   90.00
_cell.angle_gamma   90.00
#
_symmetry.space_group_name_H-M   'P 1'
#
loop_
_entity.id
_entity.type
_entity.pdbx_description
1 polymer ?
#
loop_
_entity_poly.entity_id
_entity_poly.type
_entity_poly.pdbx_seq_one_letter_code
_entity_poly.pdbx_strand_id
1 'polypeptide(L)'
;MSAGGVTRWSRRFVAASALFLVAWQVAALAGANGHVRVTLAVHGFVLHAVFGKAYSLVPSYFDRSLALERAPAVHFPFTAVGAVGLAAAPFAGVPDALGPVGAVLWAAGVAVFVAALAWTLRDDPTGRETGTSDANADRRPVDRFANAFVPVVLAYLLAGSYATLSLHLRVPGFESLGFARTAHLLAAGTAALLVFAVGFRLFPRFLVASPPRSLVAVVLPAGAVGPAVLSWGLYRGAWFRAGAVLEATAVVGFAAAYAALFVRSERRRVGFYAVLAGVASGVLGVLVGLHFAFSGTGFELVETHFRLNVLGFLGLTIVGATYQFYPPTVGTFPGASDRTALASVALAGVGLLAELAGSLVASQTAILAGRASALVGACLFAGLVLGVFAQR
;
A
#
# COMPACT_ATOMS: atom_id res chain seq x y z
N MET A 1 -5.37 -19.99 -19.71
CA MET A 1 -4.13 -19.20 -19.58
C MET A 1 -3.39 -19.70 -18.36
N SER A 2 -2.32 -20.48 -18.52
CA SER A 2 -1.57 -21.07 -17.39
C SER A 2 -1.12 -20.05 -16.33
N ALA A 3 -0.64 -20.52 -15.17
CA ALA A 3 0.00 -19.70 -14.11
C ALA A 3 1.05 -18.68 -14.63
N GLY A 4 1.67 -18.95 -15.79
CA GLY A 4 2.56 -18.02 -16.49
C GLY A 4 1.85 -16.73 -16.96
N GLY A 5 0.58 -16.79 -17.36
CA GLY A 5 -0.22 -15.63 -17.75
C GLY A 5 -0.44 -14.64 -16.61
N VAL A 6 -0.86 -15.12 -15.44
CA VAL A 6 -1.05 -14.31 -14.22
C VAL A 6 0.29 -13.70 -13.78
N THR A 7 1.37 -14.48 -13.87
CA THR A 7 2.72 -14.01 -13.53
C THR A 7 3.18 -12.84 -14.42
N ARG A 8 2.90 -12.87 -15.73
CA ARG A 8 3.24 -11.77 -16.64
C ARG A 8 2.50 -10.48 -16.29
N TRP A 9 1.20 -10.55 -16.03
CA TRP A 9 0.42 -9.36 -15.65
C TRP A 9 0.80 -8.83 -14.26
N SER A 10 1.11 -9.72 -13.31
CA SER A 10 1.67 -9.35 -12.01
C SER A 10 2.90 -8.46 -12.16
N ARG A 11 3.84 -8.82 -13.05
CA ARG A 11 5.02 -8.01 -13.34
C ARG A 11 4.68 -6.66 -13.97
N ARG A 12 3.70 -6.59 -14.89
CA ARG A 12 3.26 -5.32 -15.50
C ARG A 12 2.70 -4.34 -14.47
N PHE A 13 1.85 -4.83 -13.55
CA PHE A 13 1.36 -4.04 -12.44
C PHE A 13 2.49 -3.53 -11.52
N VAL A 14 3.44 -4.39 -11.18
CA VAL A 14 4.58 -4.01 -10.34
C VAL A 14 5.53 -3.03 -11.05
N ALA A 15 5.72 -3.18 -12.36
CA ALA A 15 6.48 -2.23 -13.18
C ALA A 15 5.80 -0.86 -13.21
N ALA A 16 4.50 -0.80 -13.48
CA ALA A 16 3.72 0.44 -13.45
C ALA A 16 3.78 1.10 -12.06
N SER A 17 3.61 0.30 -11.00
CA SER A 17 3.75 0.75 -9.62
C SER A 17 5.10 1.44 -9.37
N ALA A 18 6.22 0.81 -9.77
CA ALA A 18 7.55 1.40 -9.62
C ALA A 18 7.72 2.72 -10.39
N LEU A 19 7.15 2.82 -11.60
CA LEU A 19 7.16 4.06 -12.38
C LEU A 19 6.31 5.16 -11.73
N PHE A 20 5.14 4.82 -11.20
CA PHE A 20 4.31 5.76 -10.45
C PHE A 20 4.98 6.24 -9.16
N LEU A 21 5.77 5.40 -8.50
CA LEU A 21 6.57 5.83 -7.35
C LEU A 21 7.57 6.92 -7.76
N VAL A 22 8.30 6.72 -8.86
CA VAL A 22 9.23 7.72 -9.39
C VAL A 22 8.47 9.00 -9.76
N ALA A 23 7.37 8.89 -10.51
CA ALA A 23 6.55 10.03 -10.88
C ALA A 23 6.02 10.80 -9.66
N TRP A 24 5.62 10.09 -8.60
CA TRP A 24 5.21 10.71 -7.34
C TRP A 24 6.36 11.46 -6.67
N GLN A 25 7.55 10.87 -6.59
CA GLN A 25 8.71 11.56 -5.99
C GLN A 25 9.13 12.79 -6.80
N VAL A 26 9.06 12.73 -8.13
CA VAL A 26 9.26 13.90 -9.00
C VAL A 26 8.22 14.98 -8.68
N ALA A 27 6.94 14.61 -8.63
CA ALA A 27 5.86 15.55 -8.29
C ALA A 27 6.03 16.17 -6.89
N ALA A 28 6.52 15.40 -5.91
CA ALA A 28 6.79 15.90 -4.56
C ALA A 28 7.96 16.90 -4.54
N LEU A 29 9.02 16.65 -5.30
CA LEU A 29 10.15 17.57 -5.42
C LEU A 29 9.77 18.84 -6.18
N ALA A 30 8.95 18.72 -7.22
CA ALA A 30 8.42 19.83 -8.01
C ALA A 30 7.34 20.66 -7.30
N GLY A 31 6.94 20.29 -6.08
CA GLY A 31 5.91 21.01 -5.33
C GLY A 31 4.50 20.89 -5.91
N ALA A 32 4.20 19.79 -6.61
CA ALA A 32 2.87 19.56 -7.17
C ALA A 32 1.78 19.52 -6.09
N ASN A 33 0.54 19.83 -6.49
CA ASN A 33 -0.62 19.80 -5.60
C ASN A 33 -0.74 18.44 -4.86
N GLY A 34 -1.20 18.47 -3.61
CA GLY A 34 -1.48 17.28 -2.80
C GLY A 34 -2.37 16.25 -3.50
N HIS A 35 -3.35 16.68 -4.31
CA HIS A 35 -4.21 15.78 -5.09
C HIS A 35 -3.41 14.93 -6.07
N VAL A 36 -2.54 15.56 -6.88
CA VAL A 36 -1.67 14.86 -7.83
C VAL A 36 -0.77 13.87 -7.10
N ARG A 37 -0.16 14.31 -5.99
CA ARG A 37 0.76 13.48 -5.20
C ARG A 37 0.06 12.26 -4.61
N VAL A 38 -1.10 12.42 -3.98
CA VAL A 38 -1.88 11.31 -3.41
C VAL A 38 -2.41 10.38 -4.51
N THR A 39 -2.82 10.89 -5.67
CA THR A 39 -3.23 10.03 -6.80
C THR A 39 -2.07 9.17 -7.29
N LEU A 40 -0.91 9.77 -7.59
CA LEU A 40 0.28 9.03 -8.03
C LEU A 40 0.75 8.03 -6.96
N ALA A 41 0.69 8.40 -5.69
CA ALA A 41 1.13 7.55 -4.58
C ALA A 41 0.18 6.38 -4.31
N VAL A 42 -1.12 6.66 -4.11
CA VAL A 42 -2.10 5.67 -3.65
C VAL A 42 -2.67 4.90 -4.84
N HIS A 43 -3.19 5.60 -5.85
CA HIS A 43 -3.78 4.95 -7.02
C HIS A 43 -2.69 4.35 -7.89
N GLY A 44 -1.66 5.14 -8.21
CA GLY A 44 -0.57 4.75 -9.10
C GLY A 44 0.39 3.74 -8.49
N PHE A 45 1.04 4.08 -7.37
CA PHE A 45 2.09 3.22 -6.80
C PHE A 45 1.51 2.09 -5.94
N VAL A 46 0.87 2.42 -4.81
CA VAL A 46 0.47 1.45 -3.79
C VAL A 46 -0.54 0.43 -4.34
N LEU A 47 -1.64 0.90 -4.91
CA LEU A 47 -2.71 0.00 -5.35
C LEU A 47 -2.32 -0.82 -6.58
N HIS A 48 -1.49 -0.31 -7.50
CA HIS A 48 -0.98 -1.17 -8.59
C HIS A 48 -0.07 -2.28 -8.08
N ALA A 49 0.79 -2.04 -7.07
CA ALA A 49 1.56 -3.12 -6.46
C ALA A 49 0.66 -4.18 -5.83
N VAL A 50 -0.37 -3.73 -5.10
CA VAL A 50 -1.38 -4.59 -4.50
C VAL A 50 -2.10 -5.43 -5.55
N PHE A 51 -2.63 -4.81 -6.61
CA PHE A 51 -3.32 -5.50 -7.70
C PHE A 51 -2.43 -6.52 -8.38
N GLY A 52 -1.16 -6.17 -8.63
CA GLY A 52 -0.19 -7.07 -9.23
C GLY A 52 0.03 -8.35 -8.43
N LYS A 53 -0.04 -8.30 -7.10
CA LYS A 53 0.19 -9.46 -6.24
C LYS A 53 -1.08 -10.16 -5.79
N ALA A 54 -2.19 -9.45 -5.65
CA ALA A 54 -3.42 -10.01 -5.12
C ALA A 54 -3.96 -11.16 -6.01
N TYR A 55 -3.84 -11.05 -7.34
CA TYR A 55 -4.31 -12.11 -8.25
C TYR A 55 -3.61 -13.46 -8.08
N SER A 56 -2.40 -13.51 -7.51
CA SER A 56 -1.70 -14.76 -7.21
C SER A 56 -1.74 -15.11 -5.73
N LEU A 57 -1.60 -14.12 -4.85
CA LEU A 57 -1.57 -14.36 -3.41
C LEU A 57 -2.96 -14.65 -2.86
N VAL A 58 -3.97 -13.84 -3.16
CA VAL A 58 -5.30 -13.98 -2.54
C VAL A 58 -5.96 -15.32 -2.90
N PRO A 59 -6.00 -15.80 -4.15
CA PRO A 59 -6.54 -17.13 -4.42
C PRO A 59 -5.79 -18.25 -3.69
N SER A 60 -4.45 -18.27 -3.75
CA SER A 60 -3.65 -19.32 -3.10
C SER A 60 -3.83 -19.34 -1.58
N TYR A 61 -4.11 -18.17 -1.01
CA TYR A 61 -4.39 -17.97 0.39
C TYR A 61 -5.68 -18.65 0.87
N PHE A 62 -6.62 -18.86 -0.02
CA PHE A 62 -7.90 -19.54 0.22
C PHE A 62 -7.90 -20.96 -0.36
N ASP A 63 -6.72 -21.50 -0.71
CA ASP A 63 -6.61 -22.79 -1.40
C ASP A 63 -7.43 -22.83 -2.71
N ARG A 64 -7.35 -21.73 -3.47
CA ARG A 64 -8.03 -21.56 -4.76
C ARG A 64 -7.04 -21.18 -5.85
N SER A 65 -7.41 -21.49 -7.07
CA SER A 65 -6.81 -20.92 -8.27
C SER A 65 -7.69 -19.80 -8.80
N LEU A 66 -7.07 -18.76 -9.38
CA LEU A 66 -7.82 -17.63 -9.95
C LEU A 66 -8.80 -18.12 -11.03
N ALA A 67 -10.10 -17.93 -10.79
CA ALA A 67 -11.13 -18.45 -11.69
C ALA A 67 -11.21 -17.67 -13.02
N LEU A 68 -10.95 -16.36 -12.98
CA LEU A 68 -10.98 -15.47 -14.16
C LEU A 68 -9.57 -15.01 -14.55
N GLU A 69 -8.80 -15.90 -15.18
CA GLU A 69 -7.38 -15.66 -15.52
C GLU A 69 -7.14 -14.47 -16.46
N ARG A 70 -8.16 -14.03 -17.20
CA ARG A 70 -8.09 -12.85 -18.10
C ARG A 70 -8.34 -11.53 -17.36
N ALA A 71 -8.86 -11.55 -16.14
CA ALA A 71 -9.19 -10.34 -15.40
C ALA A 71 -8.01 -9.36 -15.24
N PRO A 72 -6.75 -9.79 -14.97
CA PRO A 72 -5.61 -8.87 -14.88
C PRO A 72 -5.36 -8.10 -16.19
N ALA A 73 -5.63 -8.72 -17.34
CA ALA A 73 -5.43 -8.11 -18.66
C ALA A 73 -6.41 -6.98 -18.96
N VAL A 74 -7.63 -7.09 -18.43
CA VAL A 74 -8.69 -6.09 -18.55
C VAL A 74 -8.53 -5.01 -17.48
N HIS A 75 -8.24 -5.43 -16.25
CA HIS A 75 -8.08 -4.54 -15.10
C HIS A 75 -6.91 -3.55 -15.24
N PHE A 76 -5.75 -4.02 -15.73
CA PHE A 76 -4.54 -3.20 -15.83
C PHE A 76 -4.72 -1.91 -16.65
N PRO A 77 -5.17 -1.94 -17.92
CA PRO A 77 -5.31 -0.72 -18.71
C PRO A 77 -6.31 0.25 -18.08
N PHE A 78 -7.43 -0.25 -17.52
CA PHE A 78 -8.41 0.60 -16.85
C PHE A 78 -7.83 1.36 -15.65
N THR A 79 -7.13 0.67 -14.77
CA THR A 79 -6.55 1.31 -13.57
C THR A 79 -5.34 2.17 -13.88
N ALA A 80 -4.48 1.77 -14.82
CA ALA A 80 -3.32 2.55 -15.22
C ALA A 80 -3.72 3.86 -15.90
N VAL A 81 -4.60 3.79 -16.91
CA VAL A 81 -5.10 5.00 -17.60
C VAL A 81 -5.96 5.82 -16.65
N GLY A 82 -6.78 5.19 -15.81
CA GLY A 82 -7.56 5.88 -14.78
C GLY A 82 -6.70 6.70 -13.82
N ALA A 83 -5.63 6.09 -13.28
CA ALA A 83 -4.70 6.78 -12.40
C ALA A 83 -3.94 7.93 -13.08
N VAL A 84 -3.52 7.74 -14.35
CA VAL A 84 -2.90 8.82 -15.14
C VAL A 84 -3.89 9.97 -15.36
N GLY A 85 -5.13 9.67 -15.78
CA GLY A 85 -6.16 10.69 -16.02
C GLY A 85 -6.47 11.49 -14.76
N LEU A 86 -6.64 10.81 -13.62
CA LEU A 86 -6.86 11.45 -12.31
C LEU A 86 -5.68 12.33 -11.88
N ALA A 87 -4.44 11.90 -12.14
CA ALA A 87 -3.24 12.66 -11.78
C ALA A 87 -3.01 13.86 -12.72
N ALA A 88 -3.40 13.74 -13.99
CA ALA A 88 -3.24 14.77 -15.01
C ALA A 88 -4.35 15.85 -14.94
N ALA A 89 -5.55 15.50 -14.48
CA ALA A 89 -6.70 16.40 -14.46
C ALA A 89 -6.47 17.79 -13.81
N PRO A 90 -5.67 17.94 -12.73
CA PRO A 90 -5.45 19.25 -12.11
C PRO A 90 -4.52 20.20 -12.88
N PHE A 91 -3.87 19.77 -13.96
CA PHE A 91 -2.90 20.62 -14.69
C PHE A 91 -3.60 21.56 -15.68
N ALA A 92 -3.08 22.79 -15.80
CA ALA A 92 -3.60 23.76 -16.75
C ALA A 92 -3.46 23.26 -18.20
N GLY A 93 -4.49 23.49 -19.03
CA GLY A 93 -4.53 23.05 -20.42
C GLY A 93 -4.95 21.59 -20.63
N VAL A 94 -5.19 20.83 -19.56
CA VAL A 94 -5.77 19.49 -19.64
C VAL A 94 -7.29 19.60 -19.77
N PRO A 95 -7.96 18.84 -20.68
CA PRO A 95 -9.41 18.89 -20.81
C PRO A 95 -10.15 18.50 -19.53
N ASP A 96 -11.20 19.25 -19.15
CA ASP A 96 -12.00 19.02 -17.94
C ASP A 96 -12.58 17.61 -17.85
N ALA A 97 -12.85 16.98 -19.00
CA ALA A 97 -13.36 15.61 -19.09
C ALA A 97 -12.36 14.55 -18.60
N LEU A 98 -11.06 14.86 -18.53
CA LEU A 98 -10.04 13.85 -18.19
C LEU A 98 -10.18 13.33 -16.75
N GLY A 99 -10.55 14.19 -15.80
CA GLY A 99 -10.81 13.79 -14.41
C GLY A 99 -11.96 12.78 -14.30
N PRO A 100 -13.18 13.13 -14.77
CA PRO A 100 -14.31 12.20 -14.85
C PRO A 100 -14.01 10.90 -15.58
N VAL A 101 -13.39 10.95 -16.77
CA VAL A 101 -13.02 9.75 -17.52
C VAL A 101 -12.03 8.89 -16.72
N GLY A 102 -11.01 9.51 -16.12
CA GLY A 102 -10.04 8.83 -15.27
C GLY A 102 -10.71 8.13 -14.08
N ALA A 103 -11.66 8.80 -13.41
CA ALA A 103 -12.42 8.25 -12.30
C ALA A 103 -13.29 7.05 -12.72
N VAL A 104 -13.96 7.13 -13.88
CA VAL A 104 -14.78 6.03 -14.43
C VAL A 104 -13.89 4.83 -14.76
N LEU A 105 -12.78 5.04 -15.47
CA LEU A 105 -11.85 3.96 -15.82
C LEU A 105 -11.27 3.31 -14.57
N TRP A 106 -10.89 4.10 -13.57
CA TRP A 106 -10.43 3.59 -12.28
C TRP A 106 -11.49 2.69 -11.62
N ALA A 107 -12.72 3.20 -11.46
CA ALA A 107 -13.81 2.46 -10.82
C ALA A 107 -14.16 1.18 -11.58
N ALA A 108 -14.18 1.23 -12.93
CA ALA A 108 -14.42 0.07 -13.77
C ALA A 108 -13.33 -1.00 -13.60
N GLY A 109 -12.06 -0.59 -13.58
CA GLY A 109 -10.95 -1.50 -13.34
C GLY A 109 -11.04 -2.18 -11.96
N VAL A 110 -11.35 -1.40 -10.92
CA VAL A 110 -11.59 -1.93 -9.57
C VAL A 110 -12.76 -2.91 -9.53
N ALA A 111 -13.85 -2.62 -10.22
CA ALA A 111 -14.99 -3.54 -10.31
C ALA A 111 -14.58 -4.88 -10.95
N VAL A 112 -13.79 -4.86 -12.03
CA VAL A 112 -13.24 -6.07 -12.66
C VAL A 112 -12.37 -6.86 -11.68
N PHE A 113 -11.52 -6.19 -10.91
CA PHE A 113 -10.67 -6.81 -9.90
C PHE A 113 -11.47 -7.50 -8.80
N VAL A 114 -12.40 -6.77 -8.19
CA VAL A 114 -13.22 -7.27 -7.09
C VAL A 114 -14.13 -8.39 -7.57
N ALA A 115 -14.76 -8.25 -8.74
CA ALA A 115 -15.60 -9.31 -9.31
C ALA A 115 -14.80 -10.60 -9.55
N ALA A 116 -13.57 -10.50 -10.06
CA ALA A 116 -12.71 -11.66 -10.28
C ALA A 116 -12.31 -12.37 -8.98
N LEU A 117 -11.98 -11.62 -7.93
CA LEU A 117 -11.65 -12.20 -6.63
C LEU A 117 -12.89 -12.75 -5.94
N ALA A 118 -14.00 -12.02 -5.90
CA ALA A 118 -15.26 -12.48 -5.31
C ALA A 118 -15.75 -13.76 -5.99
N TRP A 119 -15.68 -13.83 -7.32
CA TRP A 119 -15.99 -15.05 -8.06
C TRP A 119 -15.06 -16.20 -7.70
N THR A 120 -13.76 -15.93 -7.56
CA THR A 120 -12.77 -16.95 -7.18
C THR A 120 -12.98 -17.50 -5.77
N LEU A 121 -13.42 -16.66 -4.84
CA LEU A 121 -13.58 -16.98 -3.42
C LEU A 121 -15.03 -17.32 -3.02
N ARG A 122 -15.94 -17.46 -3.99
CA ARG A 122 -17.40 -17.53 -3.76
C ARG A 122 -17.84 -18.69 -2.86
N ASP A 123 -17.07 -19.77 -2.82
CA ASP A 123 -17.35 -20.98 -2.03
C ASP A 123 -16.62 -21.01 -0.67
N ASP A 124 -15.69 -20.08 -0.44
CA ASP A 124 -15.02 -19.91 0.86
C ASP A 124 -14.77 -18.42 1.17
N PRO A 125 -15.84 -17.60 1.34
CA PRO A 125 -15.71 -16.15 1.44
C PRO A 125 -14.96 -15.68 2.69
N THR A 126 -14.81 -16.54 3.71
CA THR A 126 -14.15 -16.22 4.97
C THR A 126 -12.81 -16.94 5.16
N GLY A 127 -12.44 -17.84 4.25
CA GLY A 127 -11.15 -18.51 4.28
C GLY A 127 -11.07 -19.62 5.33
N ARG A 128 -12.14 -20.40 5.50
CA ARG A 128 -12.15 -21.62 6.34
C ARG A 128 -11.14 -22.63 5.80
N GLU A 129 -11.06 -22.74 4.48
CA GLU A 129 -10.02 -23.45 3.77
C GLU A 129 -8.85 -22.49 3.55
N THR A 130 -7.64 -23.01 3.76
CA THR A 130 -6.43 -22.20 3.62
C THR A 130 -5.42 -23.01 2.83
N GLY A 131 -4.69 -22.38 1.92
CA GLY A 131 -3.55 -22.99 1.23
C GLY A 131 -2.33 -23.24 2.14
N THR A 132 -2.57 -23.56 3.40
CA THR A 132 -1.55 -23.87 4.40
C THR A 132 -1.33 -25.38 4.41
N SER A 133 -0.12 -25.81 4.03
CA SER A 133 0.24 -27.23 4.04
C SER A 133 0.26 -27.81 5.46
N ASP A 134 0.16 -29.13 5.58
CA ASP A 134 0.21 -29.84 6.87
C ASP A 134 1.51 -29.59 7.64
N ALA A 135 2.63 -29.41 6.93
CA ALA A 135 3.91 -29.02 7.52
C ALA A 135 3.89 -27.64 8.22
N ASN A 136 2.87 -26.81 7.96
CA ASN A 136 2.65 -25.51 8.59
C ASN A 136 1.30 -25.47 9.34
N ALA A 137 0.81 -26.62 9.79
CA ALA A 137 -0.50 -26.77 10.43
C ALA A 137 -0.72 -25.81 11.61
N ASP A 138 0.34 -25.48 12.35
CA ASP A 138 0.35 -24.56 13.49
C ASP A 138 -0.07 -23.12 13.14
N ARG A 139 0.05 -22.74 11.86
CA ARG A 139 -0.27 -21.41 11.32
C ARG A 139 -1.72 -21.28 10.85
N ARG A 140 -2.41 -22.40 10.62
CA ARG A 140 -3.80 -22.41 10.11
C ARG A 140 -4.75 -21.48 10.87
N PRO A 141 -4.74 -21.40 12.22
CA PRO A 141 -5.64 -20.50 12.93
C PRO A 141 -5.43 -19.02 12.61
N VAL A 142 -4.17 -18.58 12.53
CA VAL A 142 -3.80 -17.19 12.18
C VAL A 142 -4.17 -16.89 10.73
N ASP A 143 -3.90 -17.83 9.82
CA ASP A 143 -4.21 -17.70 8.40
C ASP A 143 -5.72 -17.59 8.13
N ARG A 144 -6.55 -18.41 8.79
CA ARG A 144 -8.02 -18.32 8.70
C ARG A 144 -8.52 -16.98 9.23
N PHE A 145 -8.02 -16.57 10.39
CA PHE A 145 -8.42 -15.30 10.99
C PHE A 145 -8.05 -14.12 10.08
N ALA A 146 -6.85 -14.11 9.50
CA ALA A 146 -6.42 -13.10 8.56
C ALA A 146 -7.25 -13.08 7.26
N ASN A 147 -7.64 -14.25 6.73
CA ASN A 147 -8.48 -14.35 5.54
C ASN A 147 -9.85 -13.69 5.70
N ALA A 148 -10.44 -13.79 6.89
CA ALA A 148 -11.74 -13.18 7.18
C ALA A 148 -11.77 -11.65 6.98
N PHE A 149 -10.61 -10.99 6.94
CA PHE A 149 -10.49 -9.54 6.69
C PHE A 149 -10.29 -9.18 5.22
N VAL A 150 -10.03 -10.14 4.33
CA VAL A 150 -9.90 -9.88 2.89
C VAL A 150 -11.19 -9.30 2.29
N PRO A 151 -12.40 -9.79 2.60
CA PRO A 151 -13.64 -9.16 2.16
C PRO A 151 -13.77 -7.70 2.62
N VAL A 152 -13.30 -7.38 3.82
CA VAL A 152 -13.31 -6.01 4.38
C VAL A 152 -12.38 -5.10 3.57
N VAL A 153 -11.19 -5.58 3.20
CA VAL A 153 -10.29 -4.86 2.28
C VAL A 153 -10.98 -4.57 0.95
N LEU A 154 -11.65 -5.56 0.35
CA LEU A 154 -12.35 -5.38 -0.92
C LEU A 154 -13.51 -4.38 -0.81
N ALA A 155 -14.23 -4.38 0.32
CA ALA A 155 -15.28 -3.40 0.62
C ALA A 155 -14.71 -1.98 0.73
N TYR A 156 -13.57 -1.79 1.41
CA TYR A 156 -12.89 -0.50 1.47
C TYR A 156 -12.42 -0.02 0.09
N LEU A 157 -11.92 -0.94 -0.74
CA LEU A 157 -11.49 -0.61 -2.10
C LEU A 157 -12.66 -0.11 -2.94
N LEU A 158 -13.82 -0.80 -2.88
CA LEU A 158 -15.04 -0.37 -3.55
C LEU A 158 -15.52 0.98 -3.03
N ALA A 159 -15.61 1.15 -1.70
CA ALA A 159 -16.07 2.39 -1.09
C ALA A 159 -15.15 3.57 -1.42
N GLY A 160 -13.84 3.38 -1.35
CA GLY A 160 -12.85 4.40 -1.72
C GLY A 160 -12.89 4.74 -3.21
N SER A 161 -13.07 3.74 -4.08
CA SER A 161 -13.17 3.96 -5.53
C SER A 161 -14.48 4.65 -5.93
N TYR A 162 -15.59 4.32 -5.24
CA TYR A 162 -16.85 5.02 -5.37
C TYR A 162 -16.74 6.48 -4.91
N ALA A 163 -16.06 6.72 -3.79
CA ALA A 163 -15.80 8.08 -3.30
C ALA A 163 -14.90 8.88 -4.26
N THR A 164 -13.91 8.25 -4.91
CA THR A 164 -13.16 8.89 -6.00
C THR A 164 -14.08 9.26 -7.17
N LEU A 165 -15.01 8.38 -7.55
CA LEU A 165 -15.98 8.65 -8.62
C LEU A 165 -16.95 9.80 -8.26
N SER A 166 -17.43 9.85 -7.01
CA SER A 166 -18.37 10.88 -6.54
C SER A 166 -17.79 12.29 -6.57
N LEU A 167 -16.48 12.42 -6.34
CA LEU A 167 -15.77 13.70 -6.46
C LEU A 167 -15.79 14.28 -7.88
N HIS A 168 -16.02 13.46 -8.91
CA HIS A 168 -16.02 13.90 -10.31
C HIS A 168 -17.40 13.89 -10.97
N LEU A 169 -18.32 13.00 -10.57
CA LEU A 169 -19.59 12.77 -11.27
C LEU A 169 -20.85 13.17 -10.48
N ARG A 170 -20.73 13.77 -9.29
CA ARG A 170 -21.88 14.11 -8.42
C ARG A 170 -22.86 12.93 -8.25
N VAL A 171 -22.32 11.73 -8.06
CA VAL A 171 -23.13 10.55 -7.76
C VAL A 171 -23.57 10.55 -6.28
N PRO A 172 -24.79 10.08 -5.96
CA PRO A 172 -25.39 10.25 -4.63
C PRO A 172 -24.61 9.64 -3.47
N GLY A 173 -24.77 10.22 -2.28
CA GLY A 173 -24.44 9.55 -1.00
C GLY A 173 -23.01 9.75 -0.49
N PHE A 174 -22.07 10.17 -1.35
CA PHE A 174 -20.66 10.39 -0.98
C PHE A 174 -20.13 11.78 -1.36
N GLU A 175 -21.01 12.69 -1.76
CA GLU A 175 -20.69 14.06 -2.21
C GLU A 175 -19.99 14.90 -1.13
N SER A 176 -20.15 14.52 0.14
CA SER A 176 -19.55 15.20 1.30
C SER A 176 -18.22 14.58 1.77
N LEU A 177 -17.78 13.46 1.18
CA LEU A 177 -16.47 12.91 1.52
C LEU A 177 -15.37 13.74 0.82
N GLY A 178 -14.71 14.58 1.61
CA GLY A 178 -13.52 15.28 1.15
C GLY A 178 -12.36 14.32 0.83
N PHE A 179 -11.43 14.81 0.01
CA PHE A 179 -10.27 14.07 -0.49
C PHE A 179 -9.50 13.26 0.58
N ALA A 180 -9.28 13.86 1.75
CA ALA A 180 -8.57 13.20 2.85
C ALA A 180 -9.30 11.95 3.38
N ARG A 181 -10.63 11.95 3.40
CA ARG A 181 -11.43 10.79 3.84
C ARG A 181 -11.37 9.66 2.82
N THR A 182 -11.47 10.00 1.52
CA THR A 182 -11.27 9.04 0.43
C THR A 182 -9.88 8.41 0.48
N ALA A 183 -8.84 9.21 0.74
CA ALA A 183 -7.49 8.71 0.90
C ALA A 183 -7.35 7.75 2.09
N HIS A 184 -8.05 7.97 3.22
CA HIS A 184 -8.06 7.02 4.34
C HIS A 184 -8.73 5.69 3.97
N LEU A 185 -9.84 5.69 3.23
CA LEU A 185 -10.47 4.44 2.76
C LEU A 185 -9.53 3.63 1.85
N LEU A 186 -8.82 4.29 0.94
CA LEU A 186 -7.93 3.62 -0.02
C LEU A 186 -6.57 3.25 0.60
N ALA A 187 -5.90 4.17 1.29
CA ALA A 187 -4.57 3.92 1.84
C ALA A 187 -4.64 3.08 3.14
N ALA A 188 -5.47 3.46 4.10
CA ALA A 188 -5.57 2.75 5.37
C ALA A 188 -6.53 1.54 5.26
N GLY A 189 -7.78 1.78 4.86
CA GLY A 189 -8.82 0.75 4.79
C GLY A 189 -8.52 -0.36 3.78
N THR A 190 -7.92 -0.03 2.64
CA THR A 190 -7.54 -1.03 1.64
C THR A 190 -6.10 -1.47 1.80
N ALA A 191 -5.13 -0.58 1.57
CA ALA A 191 -3.74 -1.00 1.45
C ALA A 191 -3.11 -1.41 2.78
N ALA A 192 -3.28 -0.64 3.85
CA ALA A 192 -2.72 -0.98 5.17
C ALA A 192 -3.38 -2.24 5.75
N LEU A 193 -4.71 -2.33 5.72
CA LEU A 193 -5.42 -3.53 6.17
C LEU A 193 -5.00 -4.77 5.37
N LEU A 194 -4.77 -4.65 4.06
CA LEU A 194 -4.23 -5.74 3.27
C LEU A 194 -2.80 -6.09 3.68
N VAL A 195 -1.94 -5.09 3.93
CA VAL A 195 -0.59 -5.32 4.48
C VAL A 195 -0.67 -6.08 5.81
N PHE A 196 -1.63 -5.78 6.68
CA PHE A 196 -1.82 -6.53 7.92
C PHE A 196 -2.28 -7.97 7.64
N ALA A 197 -3.37 -8.14 6.91
CA ALA A 197 -3.98 -9.45 6.64
C ALA A 197 -3.02 -10.37 5.87
N VAL A 198 -2.43 -9.89 4.78
CA VAL A 198 -1.45 -10.64 3.98
C VAL A 198 -0.12 -10.76 4.73
N GLY A 199 0.32 -9.72 5.42
CA GLY A 199 1.59 -9.70 6.13
C GLY A 199 1.67 -10.73 7.25
N PHE A 200 0.60 -10.93 8.01
CA PHE A 200 0.50 -11.99 9.03
C PHE A 200 0.55 -13.40 8.47
N ARG A 201 0.44 -13.57 7.15
CA ARG A 201 0.61 -14.85 6.47
C ARG A 201 1.96 -14.95 5.77
N LEU A 202 2.32 -13.90 5.04
CA LEU A 202 3.48 -13.86 4.17
C LEU A 202 4.79 -13.78 4.96
N PHE A 203 4.89 -12.83 5.90
CA PHE A 203 6.14 -12.59 6.62
C PHE A 203 6.56 -13.73 7.55
N PRO A 204 5.65 -14.41 8.28
CA PRO A 204 6.00 -15.62 9.02
C PRO A 204 6.64 -16.72 8.16
N ARG A 205 6.26 -16.83 6.89
CA ARG A 205 6.81 -17.83 5.95
C ARG A 205 8.18 -17.40 5.45
N PHE A 206 8.35 -16.12 5.14
CA PHE A 206 9.64 -15.60 4.70
C PHE A 206 10.69 -15.61 5.82
N LEU A 207 10.29 -15.21 7.03
CA LEU A 207 11.15 -15.11 8.21
C LEU A 207 11.27 -16.42 8.98
N VAL A 208 10.46 -17.44 8.66
CA VAL A 208 10.44 -18.74 9.37
C VAL A 208 10.27 -18.55 10.88
N ALA A 209 9.34 -17.69 11.25
CA ALA A 209 9.04 -17.37 12.65
C ALA A 209 7.53 -17.19 12.81
N SER A 210 7.02 -17.39 14.02
CA SER A 210 5.58 -17.26 14.32
C SER A 210 5.28 -15.93 15.00
N PRO A 211 4.24 -15.19 14.56
CA PRO A 211 3.87 -13.92 15.16
C PRO A 211 3.14 -14.18 16.49
N PRO A 212 3.21 -13.25 17.46
CA PRO A 212 2.39 -13.33 18.67
C PRO A 212 0.89 -13.29 18.29
N ARG A 213 0.14 -14.35 18.60
CA ARG A 213 -1.28 -14.48 18.23
C ARG A 213 -2.16 -13.37 18.80
N SER A 214 -1.83 -12.88 20.00
CA SER A 214 -2.52 -11.75 20.63
C SER A 214 -2.43 -10.48 19.79
N LEU A 215 -1.28 -10.20 19.19
CA LEU A 215 -1.13 -9.04 18.30
C LEU A 215 -1.97 -9.19 17.04
N VAL A 216 -2.04 -10.39 16.46
CA VAL A 216 -2.91 -10.67 15.30
C VAL A 216 -4.38 -10.37 15.66
N ALA A 217 -4.84 -10.85 16.82
CA ALA A 217 -6.21 -10.70 17.29
C ALA A 217 -6.61 -9.23 17.57
N VAL A 218 -5.64 -8.37 17.87
CA VAL A 218 -5.88 -6.93 18.12
C VAL A 218 -5.74 -6.11 16.83
N VAL A 219 -4.68 -6.36 16.05
CA VAL A 219 -4.32 -5.55 14.88
C VAL A 219 -5.38 -5.61 13.79
N LEU A 220 -5.89 -6.80 13.46
CA LEU A 220 -6.81 -6.94 12.34
C LEU A 220 -8.18 -6.29 12.60
N PRO A 221 -8.84 -6.48 13.76
CA PRO A 221 -10.05 -5.71 14.08
C PRO A 221 -9.80 -4.21 14.17
N ALA A 222 -8.70 -3.77 14.79
CA ALA A 222 -8.39 -2.36 14.91
C ALA A 222 -8.18 -1.70 13.54
N GLY A 223 -7.41 -2.35 12.64
CA GLY A 223 -7.18 -1.88 11.27
C GLY A 223 -8.40 -2.03 10.35
N ALA A 224 -9.36 -2.89 10.72
CA ALA A 224 -10.63 -3.00 10.00
C ALA A 224 -11.62 -1.91 10.38
N VAL A 225 -11.61 -1.44 11.64
CA VAL A 225 -12.57 -0.45 12.14
C VAL A 225 -12.03 0.98 12.08
N GLY A 226 -10.74 1.17 12.37
CA GLY A 226 -10.05 2.47 12.38
C GLY A 226 -10.30 3.32 11.13
N PRO A 227 -10.10 2.78 9.91
CA PRO A 227 -10.27 3.55 8.68
C PRO A 227 -11.71 4.01 8.44
N ALA A 228 -12.72 3.21 8.79
CA ALA A 228 -14.13 3.60 8.70
C ALA A 228 -14.46 4.73 9.69
N VAL A 229 -14.02 4.58 10.95
CA VAL A 229 -14.24 5.60 11.98
C VAL A 229 -13.54 6.90 11.62
N LEU A 230 -12.31 6.84 11.12
CA LEU A 230 -11.57 8.00 10.62
C LEU A 230 -12.28 8.61 9.41
N SER A 231 -12.69 7.83 8.42
CA SER A 231 -13.34 8.37 7.22
C SER A 231 -14.68 9.04 7.53
N TRP A 232 -15.44 8.51 8.49
CA TRP A 232 -16.69 9.11 8.98
C TRP A 232 -16.45 10.33 9.88
N GLY A 233 -15.49 10.20 10.78
CA GLY A 233 -15.24 11.08 11.91
C GLY A 233 -14.09 12.05 11.72
N LEU A 234 -13.46 12.13 10.53
CA LEU A 234 -12.27 12.97 10.32
C LEU A 234 -12.59 14.42 10.69
N TYR A 235 -11.81 14.97 11.62
CA TYR A 235 -11.98 16.30 12.23
C TYR A 235 -13.20 16.46 13.15
N ARG A 236 -13.88 15.38 13.55
CA ARG A 236 -15.06 15.38 14.41
C ARG A 236 -14.75 14.90 15.83
N GLY A 237 -14.07 15.73 16.61
CA GLY A 237 -13.91 15.57 18.07
C GLY A 237 -13.56 14.15 18.53
N ALA A 238 -14.42 13.56 19.37
CA ALA A 238 -14.20 12.24 19.95
C ALA A 238 -14.09 11.11 18.91
N TRP A 239 -14.83 11.18 17.81
CA TRP A 239 -14.77 10.17 16.74
C TRP A 239 -13.44 10.20 16.00
N PHE A 240 -12.88 11.39 15.77
CA PHE A 240 -11.54 11.51 15.19
C PHE A 240 -10.49 10.85 16.10
N ARG A 241 -10.55 11.13 17.41
CA ARG A 241 -9.64 10.53 18.41
C ARG A 241 -9.79 9.01 18.47
N ALA A 242 -11.02 8.50 18.52
CA ALA A 242 -11.27 7.06 18.55
C ALA A 242 -10.71 6.36 17.30
N GLY A 243 -10.98 6.90 16.11
CA GLY A 243 -10.43 6.38 14.86
C GLY A 243 -8.90 6.43 14.83
N ALA A 244 -8.30 7.53 15.28
CA ALA A 244 -6.85 7.68 15.32
C ALA A 244 -6.19 6.69 16.29
N VAL A 245 -6.79 6.43 17.45
CA VAL A 245 -6.31 5.44 18.42
C VAL A 245 -6.43 4.02 17.86
N LEU A 246 -7.53 3.67 17.19
CA LEU A 246 -7.70 2.37 16.55
C LEU A 246 -6.65 2.15 15.45
N GLU A 247 -6.47 3.13 14.56
CA GLU A 247 -5.48 3.05 13.50
C GLU A 247 -4.05 2.95 14.04
N ALA A 248 -3.71 3.76 15.05
CA ALA A 248 -2.41 3.70 15.71
C ALA A 248 -2.18 2.35 16.38
N THR A 249 -3.20 1.78 17.02
CA THR A 249 -3.14 0.44 17.63
C THR A 249 -2.83 -0.62 16.58
N ALA A 250 -3.46 -0.55 15.40
CA ALA A 250 -3.21 -1.48 14.31
C ALA A 250 -1.78 -1.37 13.78
N VAL A 251 -1.31 -0.15 13.47
CA VAL A 251 0.03 0.09 12.93
C VAL A 251 1.13 -0.28 13.94
N VAL A 252 1.01 0.18 15.18
CA VAL A 252 2.00 -0.13 16.25
C VAL A 252 2.00 -1.62 16.57
N GLY A 253 0.83 -2.25 16.67
CA GLY A 253 0.72 -3.68 16.90
C GLY A 253 1.33 -4.50 15.77
N PHE A 254 1.12 -4.10 14.51
CA PHE A 254 1.75 -4.74 13.37
C PHE A 254 3.28 -4.54 13.37
N ALA A 255 3.75 -3.34 13.69
CA ALA A 255 5.17 -3.05 13.83
C ALA A 255 5.83 -3.92 14.90
N ALA A 256 5.20 -4.07 16.07
CA ALA A 256 5.67 -4.94 17.15
C ALA A 256 5.69 -6.41 16.71
N ALA A 257 4.65 -6.88 16.01
CA ALA A 257 4.61 -8.25 15.50
C ALA A 257 5.70 -8.51 14.45
N TYR A 258 5.91 -7.56 13.52
CA TYR A 258 6.96 -7.66 12.52
C TYR A 258 8.36 -7.62 13.16
N ALA A 259 8.59 -6.74 14.13
CA ALA A 259 9.85 -6.68 14.87
C ALA A 259 10.12 -8.00 15.61
N ALA A 260 9.10 -8.60 16.25
CA ALA A 260 9.23 -9.90 16.90
C ALA A 260 9.59 -11.01 15.89
N LEU A 261 8.95 -11.05 14.72
CA LEU A 261 9.31 -11.97 13.64
C LEU A 261 10.74 -11.74 13.17
N PHE A 262 11.14 -10.48 12.98
CA PHE A 262 12.45 -10.09 12.49
C PHE A 262 13.54 -10.52 13.47
N VAL A 263 13.40 -10.20 14.76
CA VAL A 263 14.39 -10.55 15.80
C VAL A 263 14.55 -12.06 15.93
N ARG A 264 13.45 -12.82 15.88
CA ARG A 264 13.45 -14.29 15.97
C ARG A 264 13.97 -14.99 14.72
N SER A 265 14.07 -14.27 13.60
CA SER A 265 14.52 -14.85 12.33
C SER A 265 16.03 -14.84 12.22
N GLU A 266 16.61 -15.96 11.80
CA GLU A 266 18.00 -16.04 11.36
C GLU A 266 18.18 -15.56 9.92
N ARG A 267 17.08 -15.36 9.17
CA ARG A 267 17.14 -14.92 7.78
C ARG A 267 17.32 -13.41 7.71
N ARG A 268 18.48 -12.98 7.25
CA ARG A 268 18.78 -11.57 6.96
C ARG A 268 18.80 -11.37 5.44
N ARG A 269 17.78 -10.70 4.92
CA ARG A 269 17.67 -10.31 3.49
C ARG A 269 17.28 -8.84 3.41
N VAL A 270 17.77 -8.15 2.37
CA VAL A 270 17.52 -6.71 2.18
C VAL A 270 16.03 -6.35 2.22
N GLY A 271 15.18 -7.20 1.64
CA GLY A 271 13.73 -6.99 1.66
C GLY A 271 13.13 -6.92 3.07
N PHE A 272 13.71 -7.59 4.06
CA PHE A 272 13.20 -7.54 5.44
C PHE A 272 13.58 -6.25 6.17
N TYR A 273 14.77 -5.70 5.89
CA TYR A 273 15.16 -4.39 6.41
C TYR A 273 14.28 -3.28 5.84
N ALA A 274 13.86 -3.40 4.58
CA ALA A 274 12.90 -2.47 3.99
C ALA A 274 11.55 -2.47 4.72
N VAL A 275 10.99 -3.65 5.02
CA VAL A 275 9.74 -3.72 5.80
C VAL A 275 9.95 -3.21 7.22
N LEU A 276 11.10 -3.48 7.85
CA LEU A 276 11.41 -2.95 9.19
C LEU A 276 11.43 -1.41 9.19
N ALA A 277 12.09 -0.79 8.21
CA ALA A 277 12.08 0.66 8.02
C ALA A 277 10.66 1.19 7.72
N GLY A 278 9.87 0.43 6.97
CA GLY A 278 8.46 0.73 6.70
C GLY A 278 7.62 0.77 7.98
N VAL A 279 7.62 -0.29 8.78
CA VAL A 279 6.83 -0.31 10.02
C VAL A 279 7.29 0.75 11.02
N ALA A 280 8.59 1.06 11.08
CA ALA A 280 9.09 2.17 11.90
C ALA A 280 8.57 3.53 11.40
N SER A 281 8.56 3.76 10.09
CA SER A 281 7.96 4.96 9.49
C SER A 281 6.46 5.06 9.77
N GLY A 282 5.75 3.93 9.78
CA GLY A 282 4.34 3.85 10.14
C GLY A 282 4.07 4.28 11.57
N VAL A 283 4.89 3.83 12.52
CA VAL A 283 4.82 4.28 13.92
C VAL A 283 4.98 5.79 14.01
N LEU A 284 5.99 6.36 13.34
CA LEU A 284 6.17 7.82 13.29
C LEU A 284 4.95 8.51 12.66
N GLY A 285 4.43 7.96 11.56
CA GLY A 285 3.26 8.48 10.86
C GLY A 285 2.01 8.53 11.73
N VAL A 286 1.71 7.48 12.50
CA VAL A 286 0.54 7.46 13.39
C VAL A 286 0.75 8.31 14.64
N LEU A 287 1.98 8.48 15.14
CA LEU A 287 2.26 9.44 16.21
C LEU A 287 1.92 10.88 15.79
N VAL A 288 2.28 11.26 14.56
CA VAL A 288 1.85 12.54 13.98
C VAL A 288 0.33 12.60 13.82
N GLY A 289 -0.31 11.50 13.39
CA GLY A 289 -1.77 11.41 13.28
C GLY A 289 -2.50 11.58 14.62
N LEU A 290 -1.98 10.96 15.70
CA LEU A 290 -2.48 11.14 17.06
C LEU A 290 -2.31 12.59 17.51
N HIS A 291 -1.17 13.22 17.21
CA HIS A 291 -0.95 14.63 17.52
C HIS A 291 -2.07 15.52 16.92
N PHE A 292 -2.46 15.29 15.66
CA PHE A 292 -3.60 15.99 15.04
C PHE A 292 -4.91 15.77 15.80
N ALA A 293 -5.21 14.52 16.17
CA ALA A 293 -6.47 14.16 16.80
C ALA A 293 -6.63 14.74 18.21
N PHE A 294 -5.55 14.88 18.96
CA PHE A 294 -5.58 15.35 20.34
C PHE A 294 -5.34 16.85 20.47
N SER A 295 -4.45 17.44 19.66
CA SER A 295 -4.02 18.83 19.82
C SER A 295 -4.87 19.81 19.00
N GLY A 296 -5.50 19.37 17.90
CA GLY A 296 -6.34 20.21 17.03
C GLY A 296 -5.61 21.31 16.26
N THR A 297 -4.38 21.67 16.66
CA THR A 297 -3.47 22.61 16.02
C THR A 297 -2.40 21.86 15.19
N GLY A 298 -1.91 22.46 14.09
CA GLY A 298 -0.72 21.96 13.40
C GLY A 298 -0.96 21.10 12.15
N PHE A 299 -1.82 21.54 11.22
CA PHE A 299 -1.94 20.95 9.87
C PHE A 299 -0.65 21.08 9.02
N GLU A 300 0.38 21.74 9.53
CA GLU A 300 1.70 21.89 8.89
C GLU A 300 2.40 20.53 8.67
N LEU A 301 2.11 19.53 9.51
CA LEU A 301 2.70 18.18 9.37
C LEU A 301 1.86 17.25 8.48
N VAL A 302 0.76 17.69 7.87
CA VAL A 302 -0.12 16.81 7.07
C VAL A 302 0.63 16.12 5.94
N GLU A 303 1.51 16.85 5.25
CA GLU A 303 2.35 16.26 4.21
C GLU A 303 3.33 15.24 4.78
N THR A 304 3.95 15.53 5.92
CA THR A 304 4.87 14.62 6.60
C THR A 304 4.15 13.35 7.05
N HIS A 305 2.96 13.47 7.63
CA HIS A 305 2.10 12.34 7.99
C HIS A 305 1.78 11.47 6.77
N PHE A 306 1.38 12.09 5.66
CA PHE A 306 1.10 11.38 4.41
C PHE A 306 2.34 10.64 3.91
N ARG A 307 3.51 11.29 3.86
CA ARG A 307 4.75 10.68 3.36
C ARG A 307 5.24 9.55 4.26
N LEU A 308 5.22 9.71 5.59
CA LEU A 308 5.59 8.66 6.53
C LEU A 308 4.72 7.40 6.38
N ASN A 309 3.42 7.57 6.19
CA ASN A 309 2.50 6.43 6.05
C ASN A 309 2.51 5.81 4.64
N VAL A 310 2.59 6.63 3.58
CA VAL A 310 2.45 6.13 2.21
C VAL A 310 3.79 5.77 1.57
N LEU A 311 4.82 6.60 1.69
CA LEU A 311 6.16 6.27 1.19
C LEU A 311 6.88 5.36 2.18
N GLY A 312 6.82 5.71 3.46
CA GLY A 312 7.45 4.95 4.54
C GLY A 312 6.76 3.62 4.76
N PHE A 313 5.63 3.62 5.46
CA PHE A 313 4.95 2.39 5.86
C PHE A 313 4.52 1.51 4.69
N LEU A 314 3.62 1.99 3.83
CA LEU A 314 3.16 1.20 2.69
C LEU A 314 4.28 1.01 1.66
N GLY A 315 4.98 2.08 1.30
CA GLY A 315 5.99 2.05 0.24
C GLY A 315 7.19 1.17 0.55
N LEU A 316 7.85 1.33 1.71
CA LEU A 316 9.00 0.48 2.06
C LEU A 316 8.57 -0.96 2.34
N THR A 317 7.34 -1.19 2.81
CA THR A 317 6.79 -2.55 2.92
C THR A 317 6.60 -3.19 1.54
N ILE A 318 6.07 -2.46 0.57
CA ILE A 318 5.93 -2.90 -0.82
C ILE A 318 7.29 -3.15 -1.45
N VAL A 319 8.25 -2.25 -1.29
CA VAL A 319 9.64 -2.41 -1.77
C VAL A 319 10.24 -3.69 -1.19
N GLY A 320 10.11 -3.90 0.13
CA GLY A 320 10.61 -5.08 0.82
C GLY A 320 10.00 -6.39 0.33
N ALA A 321 8.68 -6.43 0.19
CA ALA A 321 7.98 -7.58 -0.37
C ALA A 321 8.39 -7.82 -1.84
N THR A 322 8.55 -6.75 -2.62
CA THR A 322 8.97 -6.82 -4.03
C THR A 322 10.35 -7.43 -4.16
N TYR A 323 11.32 -7.06 -3.31
CA TYR A 323 12.64 -7.68 -3.28
C TYR A 323 12.62 -9.15 -2.84
N GLN A 324 11.61 -9.61 -2.10
CA GLN A 324 11.45 -11.06 -1.84
C GLN A 324 10.90 -11.81 -3.06
N PHE A 325 9.95 -11.22 -3.77
CA PHE A 325 9.37 -11.86 -4.96
C PHE A 325 10.27 -11.77 -6.20
N TYR A 326 11.05 -10.71 -6.30
CA TYR A 326 11.94 -10.41 -7.41
C TYR A 326 13.30 -9.96 -6.87
N PRO A 327 14.10 -10.90 -6.34
CA PRO A 327 15.37 -10.56 -5.73
C PRO A 327 16.31 -9.90 -6.73
N PRO A 328 16.90 -8.74 -6.42
CA PRO A 328 17.84 -8.04 -7.30
C PRO A 328 19.01 -8.91 -7.78
N THR A 329 19.47 -9.82 -6.92
CA THR A 329 20.62 -10.72 -7.14
C THR A 329 20.40 -11.78 -8.20
N VAL A 330 19.17 -11.95 -8.72
CA VAL A 330 18.91 -12.83 -9.86
C VAL A 330 19.21 -12.18 -11.20
N GLY A 331 19.42 -10.86 -11.22
CA GLY A 331 19.77 -10.10 -12.41
C GLY A 331 21.28 -10.06 -12.66
N THR A 332 21.68 -9.86 -13.91
CA THR A 332 23.09 -9.75 -14.33
C THR A 332 23.47 -8.35 -14.82
N PHE A 333 22.55 -7.37 -14.73
CA PHE A 333 22.77 -5.99 -15.17
C PHE A 333 23.55 -5.16 -14.14
N PRO A 334 24.19 -4.04 -14.54
CA PRO A 334 24.92 -3.18 -13.62
C PRO A 334 24.06 -2.72 -12.44
N GLY A 335 24.56 -2.94 -11.23
CA GLY A 335 23.86 -2.57 -9.99
C GLY A 335 22.85 -3.60 -9.47
N ALA A 336 22.64 -4.74 -10.14
CA ALA A 336 21.80 -5.85 -9.68
C ALA A 336 22.37 -6.52 -8.42
N SER A 337 22.19 -5.91 -7.25
CA SER A 337 22.77 -6.38 -5.99
C SER A 337 21.95 -6.00 -4.77
N ASP A 338 22.15 -6.74 -3.67
CA ASP A 338 21.59 -6.41 -2.37
C ASP A 338 22.11 -5.08 -1.81
N ARG A 339 23.31 -4.64 -2.21
CA ARG A 339 23.87 -3.34 -1.80
C ARG A 339 23.08 -2.19 -2.40
N THR A 340 22.79 -2.24 -3.70
CA THR A 340 21.96 -1.23 -4.39
C THR A 340 20.54 -1.22 -3.83
N ALA A 341 20.00 -2.40 -3.52
CA ALA A 341 18.69 -2.53 -2.91
C ALA A 341 18.65 -1.99 -1.48
N LEU A 342 19.75 -2.11 -0.72
CA LEU A 342 19.84 -1.51 0.61
C LEU A 342 19.99 0.00 0.50
N ALA A 343 20.76 0.49 -0.48
CA ALA A 343 20.91 1.90 -0.75
C ALA A 343 19.56 2.56 -1.12
N SER A 344 18.74 1.91 -1.94
CA SER A 344 17.41 2.44 -2.29
C SER A 344 16.52 2.62 -1.05
N VAL A 345 16.53 1.64 -0.14
CA VAL A 345 15.79 1.65 1.12
C VAL A 345 16.34 2.71 2.07
N ALA A 346 17.67 2.80 2.22
CA ALA A 346 18.32 3.78 3.09
C ALA A 346 18.05 5.21 2.62
N LEU A 347 18.16 5.48 1.33
CA LEU A 347 17.90 6.80 0.76
C LEU A 347 16.44 7.24 0.96
N ALA A 348 15.49 6.34 0.79
CA ALA A 348 14.07 6.63 1.05
C ALA A 348 13.79 6.82 2.55
N GLY A 349 14.30 5.93 3.40
CA GLY A 349 14.09 5.98 4.86
C GLY A 349 14.75 7.19 5.53
N VAL A 350 16.03 7.43 5.25
CA VAL A 350 16.75 8.61 5.76
C VAL A 350 16.16 9.89 5.18
N GLY A 351 15.74 9.88 3.91
CA GLY A 351 15.04 11.00 3.30
C GLY A 351 13.77 11.37 4.07
N LEU A 352 12.94 10.40 4.44
CA LEU A 352 11.75 10.62 5.27
C LEU A 352 12.07 11.18 6.66
N LEU A 353 13.16 10.72 7.30
CA LEU A 353 13.60 11.27 8.59
C LEU A 353 14.06 12.73 8.45
N ALA A 354 14.78 13.05 7.37
CA ALA A 354 15.17 14.43 7.08
C ALA A 354 13.96 15.33 6.81
N GLU A 355 12.94 14.84 6.10
CA GLU A 355 11.67 15.56 5.90
C GLU A 355 10.93 15.78 7.23
N LEU A 356 10.86 14.77 8.10
CA LEU A 356 10.24 14.92 9.42
C LEU A 356 10.98 15.94 10.27
N ALA A 357 12.30 15.81 10.40
CA ALA A 357 13.12 16.74 11.17
C ALA A 357 13.01 18.16 10.60
N GLY A 358 13.09 18.30 9.27
CA GLY A 358 12.92 19.56 8.57
C GLY A 358 11.57 20.21 8.86
N SER A 359 10.48 19.46 8.83
CA SER A 359 9.16 19.99 9.19
C SER A 359 9.07 20.43 10.64
N LEU A 360 9.71 19.72 11.58
CA LEU A 360 9.69 20.07 13.01
C LEU A 360 10.46 21.36 13.33
N VAL A 361 11.50 21.69 12.56
CA VAL A 361 12.30 22.92 12.74
C VAL A 361 12.08 23.94 11.62
N ALA A 362 11.03 23.77 10.81
CA ALA A 362 10.70 24.61 9.65
C ALA A 362 11.86 24.81 8.63
N SER A 363 12.73 23.81 8.45
CA SER A 363 13.85 23.85 7.50
C SER A 363 13.45 23.32 6.12
N GLN A 364 13.24 24.24 5.17
CA GLN A 364 12.97 23.90 3.77
C GLN A 364 14.10 23.11 3.12
N THR A 365 15.36 23.42 3.44
CA THR A 365 16.53 22.72 2.91
C THR A 365 16.52 21.24 3.31
N ALA A 366 16.21 20.93 4.56
CA ALA A 366 16.11 19.53 5.03
C ALA A 366 14.97 18.78 4.33
N ILE A 367 13.81 19.44 4.13
CA ILE A 367 12.68 18.87 3.40
C ILE A 367 13.05 18.57 1.95
N LEU A 368 13.67 19.52 1.24
CA LEU A 368 14.09 19.33 -0.16
C LEU A 368 15.16 18.25 -0.31
N ALA A 369 16.15 18.23 0.59
CA ALA A 369 17.17 17.19 0.62
C ALA A 369 16.56 15.81 0.85
N GLY A 370 15.59 15.70 1.77
CA GLY A 370 14.88 14.46 2.03
C GLY A 370 14.07 13.96 0.84
N ARG A 371 13.35 14.85 0.15
CA ARG A 371 12.62 14.53 -1.09
C ARG A 371 13.54 14.10 -2.23
N ALA A 372 14.66 14.80 -2.42
CA ALA A 372 15.66 14.43 -3.41
C ALA A 372 16.27 13.04 -3.13
N SER A 373 16.59 12.76 -1.86
CA SER A 373 17.06 11.44 -1.41
C SER A 373 16.02 10.35 -1.71
N ALA A 374 14.76 10.59 -1.36
CA ALA A 374 13.66 9.67 -1.64
C ALA A 374 13.46 9.41 -3.15
N LEU A 375 13.62 10.44 -4.00
CA LEU A 375 13.57 10.29 -5.46
C LEU A 375 14.70 9.37 -5.96
N VAL A 376 15.93 9.56 -5.50
CA VAL A 376 17.05 8.68 -5.88
C VAL A 376 16.77 7.24 -5.42
N GLY A 377 16.26 7.05 -4.20
CA GLY A 377 15.84 5.74 -3.69
C GLY A 377 14.76 5.09 -4.58
N ALA A 378 13.74 5.85 -4.99
CA ALA A 378 12.70 5.39 -5.90
C ALA A 378 13.26 4.99 -7.28
N CYS A 379 14.17 5.77 -7.85
CA CYS A 379 14.82 5.47 -9.13
C CYS A 379 15.66 4.18 -9.05
N LEU A 380 16.41 3.98 -7.96
CA LEU A 380 17.15 2.73 -7.74
C LEU A 380 16.23 1.53 -7.61
N PHE A 381 15.13 1.66 -6.86
CA PHE A 381 14.12 0.61 -6.76
C PHE A 381 13.52 0.27 -8.13
N ALA A 382 13.11 1.28 -8.89
CA ALA A 382 12.55 1.08 -10.23
C ALA A 382 13.56 0.44 -11.19
N GLY A 383 14.80 0.91 -11.22
CA GLY A 383 15.88 0.35 -12.03
C GLY A 383 16.13 -1.12 -11.73
N LEU A 384 16.18 -1.50 -10.44
CA LEU A 384 16.35 -2.89 -10.02
C LEU A 384 15.20 -3.79 -10.47
N VAL A 385 13.96 -3.36 -10.25
CA VAL A 385 12.77 -4.15 -10.59
C VAL A 385 12.61 -4.29 -12.10
N LEU A 386 12.73 -3.19 -12.84
CA LEU A 386 12.60 -3.17 -14.30
C LEU A 386 13.74 -3.94 -14.97
N GLY A 387 14.96 -3.84 -14.44
CA GLY A 387 16.11 -4.62 -14.92
C GLY A 387 15.89 -6.12 -14.79
N VAL A 388 15.37 -6.59 -13.64
CA VAL A 388 15.02 -8.01 -13.44
C VAL A 388 13.92 -8.46 -14.39
N PHE A 389 12.95 -7.59 -14.71
CA PHE A 389 11.88 -7.93 -15.65
C PHE A 389 12.35 -7.93 -17.11
N ALA A 390 13.28 -7.06 -17.49
CA ALA A 390 13.81 -7.01 -18.85
C ALA A 390 14.61 -8.28 -19.21
N GLN A 391 15.21 -8.94 -18.22
CA GLN A 391 16.00 -10.16 -18.41
C GLN A 391 15.18 -11.46 -18.34
N ARG A 392 13.86 -11.39 -18.13
CA ARG A 392 13.00 -12.57 -17.88
C ARG A 392 11.64 -12.46 -18.55
#